data_AF-A0A834ZRI6-F1
#
_entry.id   AF-A0A834ZRI6-F1
#
_cell.length_a   1.000
_cell.length_b   1.000
_cell.length_c   1.000
_cell.angle_alpha   90.00
_cell.angle_beta   90.00
_cell.angle_gamma   90.00
#
_symmetry.space_group_name_H-M   'P 1'
#
loop_
_entity.id
_entity.type
_entity.pdbx_description
1 polymer ?
#
loop_
_entity_poly.entity_id
_entity_poly.type
_entity_poly.pdbx_seq_one_letter_code
_entity_poly.pdbx_strand_id
1 'polypeptide(L)'
;MMILAYARLRPMAKKEKEVGSKCCVRMVNRWDVYLTEFATENDYLQLKRLRGHHFTTAELVETVLQWSNGSVFCYGAIGAGKTYTILSTMENPGVMVLAIKDLFAKIRQKNCDGNHVVHIKLHINVFMF
;
A
#
# COMPACT_ATOMS: atom_id res chain seq x y z
N MET A 1 9.82 2.65 16.68
CA MET A 1 8.74 2.22 15.76
C MET A 1 8.78 3.10 14.52
N MET A 2 9.15 2.56 13.37
CA MET A 2 9.23 3.30 12.12
C MET A 2 7.86 3.26 11.43
N ILE A 3 7.29 4.43 11.11
CA ILE A 3 6.02 4.53 10.39
C ILE A 3 6.33 5.05 8.99
N LEU A 4 6.03 4.23 7.99
CA LEU A 4 6.12 4.61 6.57
C LEU A 4 4.71 4.82 6.03
N ALA A 5 4.48 5.95 5.36
CA ALA A 5 3.20 6.29 4.77
C ALA A 5 3.32 6.27 3.23
N TYR A 6 2.42 5.54 2.60
CA TYR A 6 2.36 5.38 1.15
C TYR A 6 1.00 5.82 0.63
N ALA A 7 1.00 6.61 -0.44
CA ALA A 7 -0.23 7.04 -1.12
C ALA A 7 -0.42 6.21 -2.39
N ARG A 8 -1.57 5.53 -2.51
CA ARG A 8 -1.97 4.85 -3.74
C ARG A 8 -3.06 5.64 -4.42
N LEU A 9 -2.82 6.04 -5.66
CA LEU A 9 -3.85 6.60 -6.54
C LEU A 9 -4.49 5.48 -7.36
N ARG A 10 -5.80 5.57 -7.57
CA ARG A 10 -6.54 4.70 -8.50
C ARG A 10 -7.04 5.50 -9.70
N PRO A 11 -7.21 4.87 -10.87
CA PRO A 11 -7.93 5.49 -11.97
C PRO A 11 -9.36 5.88 -11.57
N MET A 12 -9.86 6.92 -12.22
CA MET A 12 -11.24 7.35 -12.08
C MET A 12 -12.20 6.29 -12.64
N ALA A 13 -13.21 5.93 -11.85
CA ALA A 13 -14.25 4.98 -12.21
C ALA A 13 -15.16 5.54 -13.32
N LYS A 14 -15.81 4.66 -14.09
CA LYS A 14 -16.73 5.06 -15.17
C LYS A 14 -17.83 6.00 -14.67
N LYS A 15 -18.47 5.64 -13.56
CA LYS A 15 -19.51 6.46 -12.91
C LYS A 15 -19.00 7.86 -12.52
N GLU A 16 -17.76 7.99 -12.05
CA GLU A 16 -17.16 9.29 -11.71
C GLU A 16 -16.98 10.15 -12.97
N LYS A 17 -16.55 9.54 -14.09
CA LYS A 17 -16.43 10.22 -15.39
C LYS A 17 -17.79 10.65 -15.95
N GLU A 18 -18.80 9.80 -15.84
CA GLU A 18 -20.17 10.07 -16.32
C GLU A 18 -20.83 11.22 -15.57
N VAL A 19 -20.56 11.35 -14.25
CA VAL A 19 -21.01 12.47 -13.43
C VAL A 19 -20.20 13.75 -13.69
N GLY A 20 -19.20 13.70 -14.58
CA GLY A 20 -18.37 14.85 -14.94
C GLY A 20 -17.29 15.19 -13.89
N SER A 21 -16.93 14.23 -13.04
CA SER A 21 -15.86 14.43 -12.05
C SER A 21 -14.53 14.67 -12.75
N LYS A 22 -13.72 15.60 -12.23
CA LYS A 22 -12.39 15.93 -12.76
C LYS A 22 -11.29 15.32 -11.91
N CYS A 23 -10.18 14.94 -12.54
CA CYS A 23 -9.02 14.42 -11.82
C CYS A 23 -8.37 15.55 -11.01
N CYS A 24 -8.32 15.40 -9.69
CA CYS A 24 -7.74 16.39 -8.78
C CYS A 24 -6.24 16.18 -8.50
N VAL A 25 -5.64 15.15 -9.10
CA VAL A 25 -4.23 14.77 -8.92
C VAL A 25 -3.49 14.80 -10.25
N ARG A 26 -2.25 15.28 -10.24
CA ARG A 26 -1.34 15.26 -11.38
C ARG A 26 -0.01 14.64 -10.96
N MET A 27 0.40 13.58 -11.66
CA MET A 27 1.74 13.02 -11.55
C MET A 27 2.69 13.86 -12.40
N VAL A 28 3.71 14.45 -11.78
CA VAL A 28 4.74 15.23 -12.51
C VAL A 28 5.90 14.32 -12.91
N ASN A 29 6.19 13.29 -12.12
CA ASN A 29 7.14 12.24 -12.44
C ASN A 29 6.72 10.92 -11.75
N ARG A 30 7.59 9.90 -11.78
CA ARG A 30 7.30 8.57 -11.20
C ARG A 30 7.09 8.58 -9.68
N TRP A 31 7.49 9.64 -8.98
CA TRP A 31 7.52 9.71 -7.52
C TRP A 31 6.82 10.96 -6.95
N ASP A 32 6.41 11.92 -7.77
CA ASP A 32 5.85 13.19 -7.29
C ASP A 32 4.42 13.39 -7.79
N VAL A 33 3.51 13.46 -6.83
CA VAL A 33 2.09 13.75 -7.04
C VAL A 33 1.78 15.15 -6.51
N TYR A 34 1.06 15.91 -7.33
CA TYR A 34 0.55 17.24 -7.00
C TYR A 34 -0.98 17.23 -7.03
N LEU A 35 -1.60 18.01 -6.15
CA LEU A 35 -3.01 18.32 -6.29
C LEU A 35 -3.17 19.43 -7.34
N THR A 36 -4.14 19.26 -8.22
CA THR A 36 -4.53 20.31 -9.19
C THR A 36 -5.43 21.33 -8.50
N GLU A 37 -5.48 22.56 -9.02
CA GLU A 37 -6.04 23.83 -8.49
C GLU A 37 -7.51 23.83 -7.99
N PHE A 38 -8.18 22.70 -7.87
CA PHE A 38 -9.55 22.58 -7.35
C PHE A 38 -9.63 22.48 -5.82
N ALA A 39 -8.51 22.63 -5.13
CA ALA A 39 -8.45 22.71 -3.69
C ALA A 39 -8.94 24.11 -3.27
N THR A 40 -10.05 24.18 -2.53
CA THR A 40 -10.60 25.43 -1.97
C THR A 40 -9.56 26.14 -1.10
N GLU A 41 -9.64 27.46 -0.89
CA GLU A 41 -8.67 28.23 -0.08
C GLU A 41 -8.41 27.66 1.34
N ASN A 42 -9.32 26.83 1.86
CA ASN A 42 -9.19 26.13 3.15
C ASN A 42 -8.64 24.70 3.06
N ASP A 43 -8.19 24.24 1.89
CA ASP A 43 -7.68 22.89 1.72
C ASP A 43 -6.22 22.82 2.20
N TYR A 44 -6.01 22.26 3.38
CA TYR A 44 -4.69 22.05 4.01
C TYR A 44 -3.69 21.23 3.16
N LEU A 45 -4.14 20.71 2.02
CA LEU A 45 -3.37 19.89 1.09
C LEU A 45 -2.76 20.68 -0.08
N GLN A 46 -3.14 21.94 -0.31
CA GLN A 46 -2.66 22.77 -1.45
C GLN A 46 -1.13 22.85 -1.57
N LEU A 47 -0.42 22.73 -0.45
CA LEU A 47 1.03 22.95 -0.37
C LEU A 47 1.88 21.67 -0.34
N LYS A 48 1.27 20.47 -0.32
CA LYS A 48 2.04 19.24 -0.07
C LYS A 48 2.32 18.45 -1.35
N ARG A 49 3.54 18.60 -1.85
CA ARG A 49 4.20 17.60 -2.71
C ARG A 49 4.22 16.27 -1.96
N LEU A 50 3.44 15.30 -2.42
CA LEU A 50 3.51 13.94 -1.93
C LEU A 50 4.64 13.25 -2.68
N ARG A 51 5.78 13.03 -2.01
CA ARG A 51 6.81 12.12 -2.49
C ARG A 51 6.29 10.69 -2.33
N GLY A 52 5.74 10.15 -3.40
CA GLY A 52 5.36 8.77 -3.53
C GLY A 52 6.60 7.90 -3.53
N HIS A 53 6.80 7.15 -2.45
CA HIS A 53 7.70 6.00 -2.45
C HIS A 53 6.96 4.77 -2.99
N HIS A 54 7.68 3.88 -3.66
CA HIS A 54 7.11 2.59 -4.05
C HIS A 54 7.04 1.70 -2.81
N PHE A 55 5.83 1.29 -2.44
CA PHE A 55 5.65 0.29 -1.39
C PHE A 55 6.14 -1.06 -1.91
N THR A 56 7.05 -1.70 -1.18
CA THR A 56 7.46 -3.09 -1.45
C THR A 56 7.16 -3.98 -0.24
N THR A 57 6.74 -5.21 -0.51
CA THR A 57 6.58 -6.24 0.54
C THR A 57 7.92 -6.71 1.10
N ALA A 58 9.03 -6.46 0.39
CA ALA A 58 10.37 -6.88 0.78
C ALA A 58 10.80 -6.33 2.14
N GLU A 59 10.60 -5.04 2.40
CA GLU A 59 10.96 -4.40 3.69
C GLU A 59 10.16 -4.96 4.85
N LEU A 60 8.85 -5.18 4.65
CA LEU A 60 7.96 -5.78 5.63
C LEU A 60 8.43 -7.19 5.99
N VAL A 61 8.73 -8.00 4.97
CA VAL A 61 9.15 -9.38 5.15
C VAL A 61 10.53 -9.47 5.81
N GLU A 62 11.49 -8.61 5.45
CA GLU A 62 12.79 -8.56 6.13
C GLU A 62 12.64 -8.23 7.62
N THR A 63 11.81 -7.23 7.94
CA THR A 63 11.52 -6.85 9.33
C THR A 63 11.01 -8.03 10.15
N VAL A 64 10.05 -8.78 9.58
CA VAL A 64 9.48 -9.96 10.22
C VAL A 64 10.50 -11.09 10.38
N LEU A 65 11.36 -11.31 9.38
CA LEU A 65 12.43 -12.32 9.44
C LEU A 65 13.55 -11.96 10.42
N GLN A 66 13.69 -10.69 10.79
CA GLN A 66 14.59 -10.21 11.84
C GLN A 66 13.96 -10.26 13.23
N TRP A 67 12.86 -11.03 13.39
CA TRP A 67 12.13 -11.18 14.65
C TRP A 67 11.48 -9.89 15.16
N SER A 68 11.18 -8.95 14.25
CA SER A 68 10.49 -7.70 14.58
C SER A 68 9.03 -7.73 14.11
N ASN A 69 8.17 -7.00 14.82
CA ASN A 69 6.74 -6.94 14.49
C ASN A 69 6.50 -5.92 13.36
N GLY A 70 5.77 -6.35 12.33
CA GLY A 70 5.35 -5.50 11.21
C GLY A 70 3.83 -5.44 11.09
N SER A 71 3.29 -4.23 10.93
CA SER A 71 1.86 -4.00 10.72
C SER A 71 1.65 -3.13 9.49
N VAL A 72 0.70 -3.52 8.64
CA VAL A 72 0.28 -2.73 7.47
C VAL A 72 -1.18 -2.33 7.63
N PHE A 73 -1.43 -1.05 7.40
CA PHE A 73 -2.75 -0.45 7.45
C PHE A 73 -3.07 0.19 6.11
N CYS A 74 -4.32 0.03 5.67
CA CYS A 74 -4.84 0.75 4.50
C CYS A 74 -5.98 1.66 4.91
N TYR A 75 -5.86 2.94 4.53
CA TYR A 75 -6.81 4.00 4.81
C TYR A 75 -7.37 4.62 3.53
N GLY A 76 -8.55 5.21 3.63
CA GLY A 76 -9.23 5.90 2.53
C GLY A 76 -10.74 5.63 2.56
N ALA A 77 -11.53 6.39 1.80
CA ALA A 77 -12.98 6.27 1.75
C ALA A 77 -13.47 4.93 1.14
N ILE A 78 -14.76 4.64 1.26
CA ILE A 78 -15.42 3.55 0.52
C ILE A 78 -15.20 3.76 -0.99
N GLY A 79 -14.84 2.69 -1.70
CA GLY A 79 -14.52 2.77 -3.12
C GLY A 79 -13.13 3.34 -3.46
N ALA A 80 -12.29 3.72 -2.49
CA ALA A 80 -10.93 4.19 -2.74
C ALA A 80 -9.95 3.08 -3.22
N GLY A 81 -10.34 1.81 -3.14
CA GLY A 81 -9.52 0.68 -3.60
C GLY A 81 -8.68 0.01 -2.50
N LYS A 82 -9.05 0.16 -1.22
CA LYS A 82 -8.36 -0.49 -0.09
C LYS A 82 -8.28 -2.01 -0.22
N THR A 83 -9.42 -2.67 -0.40
CA THR A 83 -9.50 -4.13 -0.60
C THR A 83 -8.69 -4.59 -1.82
N TYR A 84 -8.76 -3.82 -2.91
CA TYR A 84 -7.96 -4.05 -4.11
C TYR A 84 -6.46 -3.84 -3.89
N THR A 85 -6.04 -3.11 -2.85
CA THR A 85 -4.62 -2.94 -2.47
C THR A 85 -4.13 -4.11 -1.64
N ILE A 86 -4.94 -4.53 -0.67
CA ILE A 86 -4.54 -5.55 0.29
C ILE A 86 -4.65 -6.96 -0.30
N LEU A 87 -5.80 -7.31 -0.89
CA LEU A 87 -6.05 -8.63 -1.45
C LEU A 87 -5.83 -8.67 -2.96
N SER A 88 -6.39 -7.68 -3.65
CA SER A 88 -6.39 -7.58 -5.12
C SER A 88 -6.94 -8.83 -5.83
N THR A 89 -6.53 -9.14 -7.06
CA THR A 89 -7.02 -10.30 -7.85
C THR A 89 -5.99 -11.42 -7.92
N MET A 90 -6.38 -12.59 -8.44
CA MET A 90 -5.46 -13.70 -8.65
C MET A 90 -4.38 -13.39 -9.70
N GLU A 91 -4.74 -12.62 -10.73
CA GLU A 91 -3.86 -12.19 -11.81
C GLU A 91 -2.88 -11.10 -11.36
N ASN A 92 -3.36 -10.18 -10.51
CA ASN A 92 -2.55 -9.11 -9.92
C ASN A 92 -2.70 -9.19 -8.40
N PRO A 93 -1.87 -10.00 -7.71
CA PRO A 93 -1.99 -10.21 -6.26
C PRO A 93 -1.70 -8.94 -5.46
N GLY A 94 -2.46 -8.75 -4.38
CA GLY A 94 -2.30 -7.60 -3.49
C GLY A 94 -1.16 -7.75 -2.50
N VAL A 95 -0.98 -6.71 -1.69
CA VAL A 95 0.09 -6.62 -0.68
C VAL A 95 0.14 -7.84 0.25
N MET A 96 -1.02 -8.33 0.71
CA MET A 96 -1.09 -9.49 1.62
C MET A 96 -0.58 -10.77 0.95
N VAL A 97 -1.05 -11.04 -0.27
CA VAL A 97 -0.70 -12.25 -1.01
C VAL A 97 0.79 -12.24 -1.37
N LEU A 98 1.31 -11.09 -1.80
CA LEU A 98 2.73 -10.91 -2.10
C LEU A 98 3.60 -11.06 -0.85
N ALA A 99 3.24 -10.44 0.27
CA ALA A 99 3.99 -10.54 1.52
C ALA A 99 4.08 -11.99 2.03
N ILE A 100 2.98 -12.74 1.97
CA ILE A 100 2.95 -14.14 2.37
C ILE A 100 3.82 -15.00 1.43
N LYS A 101 3.71 -14.80 0.10
CA LYS A 101 4.56 -15.51 -0.88
C LYS A 101 6.05 -15.25 -0.66
N ASP A 102 6.43 -13.99 -0.51
CA ASP A 102 7.82 -13.58 -0.29
C ASP A 102 8.36 -14.13 1.04
N LEU A 103 7.55 -14.08 2.09
CA LEU A 103 7.90 -14.63 3.40
C LEU A 103 8.23 -16.12 3.31
N PHE A 104 7.33 -16.93 2.75
CA PHE A 104 7.57 -18.36 2.61
C PHE A 104 8.73 -18.67 1.66
N ALA A 105 8.94 -17.86 0.62
CA ALA A 105 10.10 -18.01 -0.26
C ALA A 105 11.42 -17.79 0.48
N LYS A 106 11.53 -16.73 1.30
CA LYS A 106 12.74 -16.44 2.08
C LYS A 106 12.98 -17.45 3.21
N ILE A 107 11.93 -17.94 3.86
CA ILE A 107 12.05 -19.02 4.85
C ILE A 107 12.67 -20.27 4.20
N ARG A 108 12.18 -20.68 3.01
CA ARG A 108 12.74 -21.82 2.28
C ARG A 108 14.21 -21.62 1.91
N GLN A 109 14.62 -20.39 1.55
CA GLN A 109 16.01 -20.08 1.23
C GLN A 109 16.93 -20.13 2.46
N LYS A 110 16.42 -19.79 3.65
CA LYS A 110 17.19 -19.80 4.90
C LYS A 110 17.22 -21.16 5.61
N ASN A 111 16.31 -22.07 5.28
CA ASN A 111 16.16 -23.39 5.91
C ASN A 111 17.22 -24.43 5.45
N CYS A 112 18.49 -24.05 5.36
CA CYS A 112 19.57 -24.96 5.03
C CYS A 112 20.03 -25.84 6.22
N ASP A 113 19.71 -25.47 7.48
CA ASP A 113 20.38 -26.03 8.66
C ASP A 113 19.50 -26.77 9.69
N GLY A 114 18.25 -27.12 9.38
CA GLY A 114 17.47 -28.05 10.21
C GLY A 114 16.00 -27.70 10.44
N ASN A 115 15.34 -28.54 11.23
CA ASN A 115 13.89 -28.50 11.46
C ASN A 115 13.51 -27.41 12.48
N HIS A 116 13.47 -26.14 12.04
CA HIS A 116 13.08 -25.01 12.88
C HIS A 116 11.58 -24.71 12.74
N VAL A 117 10.84 -24.78 13.85
CA VAL A 117 9.45 -24.32 13.92
C VAL A 117 9.45 -22.83 14.21
N VAL A 118 9.07 -22.01 13.22
CA VAL A 118 9.00 -20.54 13.37
C VAL A 118 7.54 -20.11 13.42
N HIS A 119 7.14 -19.50 14.54
CA HIS A 119 5.81 -18.88 14.67
C HIS A 119 5.86 -17.43 14.21
N ILE A 120 5.30 -17.15 13.03
CA ILE A 120 5.23 -15.80 12.47
C ILE A 120 3.80 -15.29 12.55
N LYS A 121 3.63 -14.10 13.13
CA LYS A 121 2.34 -13.39 13.19
C LYS A 121 2.41 -12.16 12.29
N LEU A 122 1.76 -12.24 11.13
CA LEU A 122 1.55 -11.10 10.26
C LEU A 122 0.12 -10.58 10.46
N HIS A 123 -0.01 -9.35 10.94
CA HIS A 123 -1.31 -8.72 11.16
C HIS A 123 -1.54 -7.61 10.13
N ILE A 124 -2.52 -7.80 9.25
CA ILE A 124 -2.89 -6.83 8.23
C ILE A 124 -4.30 -6.33 8.51
N ASN A 125 -4.44 -5.04 8.77
CA ASN A 125 -5.71 -4.41 9.06
C ASN A 125 -6.16 -3.54 7.90
N VAL A 126 -7.42 -3.70 7.49
CA VAL A 126 -8.06 -2.84 6.49
C VAL A 126 -9.10 -1.98 7.21
N PHE A 127 -8.84 -0.68 7.32
CA PHE A 127 -9.81 0.23 7.91
C PHE A 127 -10.70 0.82 6.81
N MET A 128 -12.00 0.49 6.88
CA MET A 128 -13.05 1.15 6.12
C MET A 128 -13.71 2.19 7.01
N PHE A 129 -13.18 3.41 7.02
CA PHE A 129 -13.94 4.59 7.42
C PHE A 129 -14.23 5.42 6.16
#